data_AF-A0A3D4CLU9-F1
#
_entry.id   AF-A0A3D4CLU9-F1
#
_cell.length_a   1.000
_cell.length_b   1.000
_cell.length_c   1.000
_cell.angle_alpha   90.00
_cell.angle_beta   90.00
_cell.angle_gamma   90.00
#
_symmetry.space_group_name_H-M   'P 1'
#
loop_
_entity.id
_entity.type
_entity.pdbx_description
1 polymer ?
#
loop_
_entity_poly.entity_id
_entity_poly.type
_entity_poly.pdbx_seq_one_letter_code
_entity_poly.pdbx_strand_id
1 'polypeptide(L)'
;MALIVEIIDMRKILLIGAGRSASSLIKYLLENAQQQNWFITIAEKNTELAKAKIKDSQQAKVVEFDVNNEIQRLELISDSDLVISMLPASM
;
A
#
# COMPACT_ATOMS: atom_id res chain seq x y z
N MET A 1 7.11 -19.20 -33.62
CA MET A 1 7.35 -17.91 -32.93
C MET A 1 6.38 -17.84 -31.77
N ALA A 2 6.77 -18.36 -30.60
CA ALA A 2 5.93 -18.31 -29.41
C ALA A 2 5.99 -16.89 -28.86
N LEU A 3 4.84 -16.22 -28.82
CA LEU A 3 4.69 -14.96 -28.12
C LEU A 3 4.83 -15.29 -26.63
N ILE A 4 6.03 -15.11 -26.07
CA ILE A 4 6.20 -15.05 -24.62
C ILE A 4 5.56 -13.73 -24.23
N VAL A 5 4.29 -13.76 -23.84
CA VAL A 5 3.70 -12.69 -23.06
C VAL A 5 4.39 -12.79 -21.71
N GLU A 6 5.37 -11.93 -21.44
CA GLU A 6 5.80 -11.72 -20.06
C GLU A 6 4.56 -11.32 -19.27
N ILE A 7 4.11 -12.21 -18.38
CA ILE A 7 3.12 -11.83 -17.37
C ILE A 7 3.85 -10.84 -16.48
N ILE A 8 3.60 -9.55 -16.70
CA ILE A 8 4.12 -8.51 -15.82
C ILE A 8 3.28 -8.59 -14.56
N ASP A 9 3.74 -9.35 -13.56
CA ASP A 9 3.03 -9.47 -12.30
C ASP A 9 2.96 -8.10 -11.62
N MET A 10 1.74 -7.75 -11.19
CA MET A 10 1.45 -6.53 -10.47
C MET A 10 2.08 -6.60 -9.09
N ARG A 11 2.95 -5.65 -8.76
CA ARG A 11 3.61 -5.62 -7.45
C ARG A 11 2.70 -5.01 -6.40
N LYS A 12 2.46 -5.73 -5.32
CA LYS A 12 1.62 -5.31 -4.21
C LYS A 12 2.48 -4.66 -3.12
N ILE A 13 2.19 -3.39 -2.83
CA ILE A 13 2.87 -2.61 -1.79
C ILE A 13 1.90 -2.40 -0.64
N LEU A 14 2.27 -2.85 0.56
CA LEU A 14 1.60 -2.50 1.80
C LEU A 14 2.29 -1.30 2.44
N LEU A 15 1.56 -0.22 2.64
CA LEU A 15 1.99 0.93 3.42
C LEU A 15 1.23 0.95 4.75
N ILE A 16 1.94 0.72 5.85
CA ILE A 16 1.37 0.76 7.21
C ILE A 16 1.57 2.17 7.79
N GLY A 17 0.47 2.85 8.05
CA GLY A 17 0.44 4.23 8.56
C GLY A 17 0.39 5.26 7.43
N ALA A 18 -0.60 6.14 7.52
CA ALA A 18 -0.87 7.25 6.61
C ALA A 18 -0.80 8.60 7.34
N GLY A 19 0.02 8.71 8.39
CA GLY A 19 0.28 9.96 9.12
C GLY A 19 0.95 11.05 8.27
N ARG A 20 1.27 12.19 8.88
CA ARG A 20 1.82 13.37 8.17
C ARG A 20 3.06 13.03 7.32
N SER A 21 4.01 12.29 7.89
CA SER A 21 5.26 11.92 7.22
C SER A 21 5.07 10.99 6.02
N ALA A 22 3.94 10.29 5.93
CA ALA A 22 3.64 9.39 4.82
C ALA A 22 3.07 10.12 3.58
N SER A 23 2.65 11.39 3.68
CA SER A 23 1.99 12.08 2.57
C SER A 23 2.84 12.17 1.29
N SER A 24 4.13 12.49 1.43
CA SER A 24 5.05 12.58 0.29
C SER A 24 5.30 11.20 -0.33
N LEU A 25 5.44 10.16 0.51
CA LEU A 25 5.60 8.78 0.05
C LEU A 25 4.34 8.29 -0.68
N ILE A 26 3.14 8.51 -0.12
CA ILE A 26 1.88 8.13 -0.77
C ILE A 26 1.79 8.79 -2.14
N LYS A 27 2.05 10.11 -2.22
CA LYS A 27 2.05 10.83 -3.49
C LYS A 27 3.02 10.20 -4.50
N TYR A 28 4.26 9.94 -4.09
CA TYR A 28 5.27 9.33 -4.94
C TYR A 28 4.84 7.94 -5.45
N LEU A 29 4.33 7.09 -4.56
CA LEU A 29 3.87 5.75 -4.93
C LEU A 29 2.75 5.82 -5.97
N LEU A 30 1.75 6.68 -5.76
CA LEU A 30 0.62 6.84 -6.67
C LEU A 30 1.03 7.39 -8.04
N GLU A 31 1.92 8.39 -8.08
CA GLU A 31 2.42 8.99 -9.33
C GLU A 31 3.19 7.98 -10.19
N ASN A 32 3.79 6.95 -9.59
CA ASN A 32 4.56 5.92 -10.28
C ASN A 32 3.79 4.61 -10.47
N ALA A 33 2.65 4.42 -9.80
CA ALA A 33 1.98 3.13 -9.70
C ALA A 33 1.59 2.54 -11.06
N GLN A 34 1.05 3.36 -11.97
CA GLN A 34 0.65 2.89 -13.29
C GLN A 34 1.86 2.44 -14.13
N GLN A 35 2.94 3.24 -14.16
CA GLN A 35 4.12 2.93 -14.96
C GLN A 35 4.87 1.70 -14.43
N GLN A 36 4.89 1.54 -13.11
CA GLN A 36 5.64 0.47 -12.45
C GLN A 36 4.79 -0.76 -12.14
N ASN A 37 3.52 -0.75 -12.56
CA ASN A 37 2.53 -1.80 -12.29
C ASN A 37 2.42 -2.12 -10.78
N TRP A 38 2.28 -1.08 -9.95
CA TRP A 38 2.10 -1.21 -8.51
C TRP A 38 0.63 -1.12 -8.11
N PHE A 39 0.27 -1.87 -7.09
CA PHE A 39 -0.98 -1.70 -6.36
C PHE A 39 -0.71 -1.48 -4.87
N ILE A 40 -1.20 -0.36 -4.35
CA ILE A 40 -0.88 0.10 -3.00
C ILE A 40 -2.05 -0.19 -2.06
N THR A 41 -1.81 -0.99 -1.03
CA THR A 41 -2.72 -1.11 0.11
C THR A 41 -2.24 -0.20 1.23
N ILE A 42 -3.03 0.82 1.58
CA ILE A 42 -2.73 1.69 2.72
C ILE A 42 -3.50 1.19 3.94
N ALA A 43 -2.76 0.67 4.92
CA ALA A 43 -3.27 0.18 6.18
C ALA A 43 -3.21 1.31 7.23
N GLU A 44 -4.37 1.81 7.65
CA GLU A 44 -4.47 2.95 8.56
C GLU A 44 -5.68 2.79 9.49
N LYS A 45 -5.52 3.15 10.77
CA LYS A 45 -6.59 3.09 11.75
C LYS A 45 -7.68 4.13 11.46
N ASN A 46 -7.28 5.34 11.07
CA ASN A 46 -8.21 6.36 10.57
C ASN A 46 -8.31 6.29 9.04
N THR A 47 -9.22 5.45 8.53
CA THR A 47 -9.33 5.22 7.08
C THR A 47 -9.67 6.50 6.28
N GLU A 48 -10.41 7.45 6.86
CA GLU A 48 -10.74 8.72 6.21
C GLU A 48 -9.49 9.57 5.94
N LEU A 49 -8.50 9.56 6.85
CA LEU A 49 -7.22 10.23 6.65
C LEU A 49 -6.48 9.67 5.42
N ALA A 50 -6.49 8.35 5.25
CA ALA A 50 -5.84 7.70 4.11
C ALA A 50 -6.63 7.90 2.81
N LYS A 51 -7.97 7.81 2.85
CA LYS A 51 -8.85 8.05 1.69
C LYS A 51 -8.65 9.44 1.11
N ALA A 52 -8.56 10.46 1.98
CA ALA A 52 -8.29 11.84 1.57
C ALA A 52 -6.97 12.00 0.79
N LYS A 53 -5.99 11.10 0.99
CA LYS A 53 -4.69 11.13 0.30
C LYS A 53 -4.68 10.39 -1.03
N ILE A 54 -5.47 9.32 -1.17
CA ILE A 54 -5.51 8.54 -2.41
C ILE A 54 -6.54 9.07 -3.43
N LYS A 55 -7.53 9.86 -2.98
CA LYS A 55 -8.61 10.39 -3.82
C LYS A 55 -9.27 9.26 -4.62
N ASP A 56 -9.31 9.38 -5.94
CA ASP A 56 -9.96 8.43 -6.87
C ASP A 56 -8.96 7.47 -7.54
N SER A 57 -7.74 7.32 -6.99
CA SER A 57 -6.73 6.44 -7.57
C SER A 57 -7.23 4.99 -7.67
N GLN A 58 -7.10 4.41 -8.86
CA GLN A 58 -7.45 3.02 -9.12
C GLN A 58 -6.33 2.05 -8.75
N GLN A 59 -5.12 2.56 -8.48
CA GLN A 59 -3.95 1.78 -8.08
C GLN A 59 -3.77 1.70 -6.56
N ALA A 60 -4.77 2.12 -5.78
CA ALA A 60 -4.70 2.04 -4.33
C ALA A 60 -6.04 1.71 -3.67
N LYS A 61 -5.96 1.07 -2.50
CA LYS A 61 -7.08 0.87 -1.59
C LYS A 61 -6.67 1.22 -0.16
N VAL A 62 -7.65 1.55 0.67
CA VAL A 62 -7.47 1.76 2.11
C VAL A 62 -8.11 0.60 2.86
N VAL A 63 -7.40 0.08 3.86
CA VAL A 63 -7.93 -0.91 4.80
C VAL A 63 -7.83 -0.36 6.22
N GLU A 64 -8.87 -0.58 7.02
CA GLU A 64 -8.80 -0.32 8.46
C GLU A 64 -7.80 -1.29 9.08
N PHE A 65 -6.89 -0.76 9.89
CA PHE A 65 -5.77 -1.53 10.42
C PHE A 65 -5.53 -1.27 11.90
N ASP A 66 -5.45 -2.35 12.67
CA ASP A 66 -4.93 -2.34 14.04
C ASP A 66 -3.60 -3.09 14.09
N VAL A 67 -2.52 -2.38 14.45
CA VAL A 67 -1.17 -2.96 14.55
C VAL A 67 -1.11 -4.11 15.56
N ASN A 68 -2.01 -4.16 16.55
CA ASN A 68 -2.05 -5.23 17.54
C ASN A 68 -2.80 -6.47 17.07
N ASN A 69 -3.57 -6.39 15.98
CA ASN A 69 -4.24 -7.54 15.40
C ASN A 69 -3.25 -8.35 14.56
N GLU A 70 -2.68 -9.39 15.19
CA GLU A 70 -1.68 -10.25 14.56
C GLU A 70 -2.17 -10.96 13.31
N ILE A 71 -3.40 -11.48 13.32
CA ILE A 71 -3.97 -12.21 12.18
C ILE A 71 -4.08 -11.29 10.97
N GLN A 72 -4.73 -10.13 11.14
CA GLN A 72 -4.86 -9.14 10.06
C GLN A 72 -3.50 -8.67 9.55
N ARG A 73 -2.54 -8.44 10.45
CA ARG A 73 -1.19 -8.01 10.11
C ARG A 73 -0.47 -9.06 9.27
N LEU A 74 -0.51 -10.33 9.66
CA LEU A 74 0.10 -11.42 8.92
C LEU A 74 -0.55 -11.62 7.55
N GLU A 75 -1.88 -11.54 7.45
CA GLU A 75 -2.61 -11.62 6.18
C GLU A 75 -2.15 -10.52 5.21
N LEU A 76 -2.16 -9.26 5.66
CA LEU A 76 -1.75 -8.12 4.81
C LEU A 76 -0.28 -8.21 4.40
N ILE A 77 0.62 -8.61 5.30
CA ILE A 77 2.03 -8.81 4.99
C ILE A 77 2.20 -9.94 3.97
N SER A 78 1.49 -11.05 4.13
CA SER A 78 1.59 -12.21 3.24
C SER A 78 1.04 -11.96 1.83
N ASP A 79 0.06 -11.06 1.69
CA ASP A 79 -0.49 -10.64 0.39
C ASP A 79 0.37 -9.57 -0.30
N SER A 80 1.53 -9.19 0.25
CA SER A 80 2.33 -8.07 -0.26
C SER A 80 3.74 -8.47 -0.67
N ASP A 81 4.25 -7.87 -1.74
CA ASP A 81 5.63 -8.05 -2.20
C ASP A 81 6.61 -7.11 -1.48
N LEU A 82 6.11 -5.94 -1.04
CA LEU A 82 6.87 -4.96 -0.29
C LEU A 82 6.02 -4.40 0.85
N VAL A 83 6.59 -4.35 2.04
CA VAL A 83 5.98 -3.70 3.22
C VAL A 83 6.80 -2.48 3.61
N ILE A 84 6.13 -1.33 3.73
CA ILE A 84 6.70 -0.10 4.23
C ILE A 84 5.97 0.28 5.53
N SER A 85 6.68 0.26 6.66
CA SER A 85 6.13 0.72 7.94
C SER A 85 6.49 2.18 8.18
N MET A 86 5.48 3.05 8.25
CA MET A 86 5.58 4.45 8.64
C MET A 86 5.08 4.69 10.07
N LEU A 87 4.92 3.63 10.87
CA LEU A 87 4.61 3.73 12.29
C LEU A 87 5.82 4.23 13.09
N PRO A 88 5.62 4.83 14.28
CA PRO A 88 6.72 5.15 15.18
C PRO A 88 7.57 3.91 15.48
N ALA A 89 8.90 4.06 15.50
CA ALA A 89 9.83 2.96 15.73
C ALA A 89 9.69 2.30 17.13
N SER A 90 8.97 2.94 18.04
CA SER A 90 8.71 2.45 19.40
C SER A 90 7.42 1.63 19.53
N MET A 91 6.71 1.37 18.43
CA MET A 91 5.53 0.50 18.40
C MET A 91 5.90 -0.96 18.19
#